data_AF-A0A6P0Z2B1-F1
#
_entry.id   AF-A0A6P0Z2B1-F1
#
_cell.length_a   1.000
_cell.length_b   1.000
_cell.length_c   1.000
_cell.angle_alpha   90.00
_cell.angle_beta   90.00
_cell.angle_gamma   90.00
#
_symmetry.space_group_name_H-M   'P 1'
#
loop_
_entity.id
_entity.type
_entity.pdbx_description
1 polymer ?
#
loop_
_entity_poly.entity_id
_entity_poly.type
_entity_poly.pdbx_seq_one_letter_code
_entity_poly.pdbx_strand_id
1 'polypeptide(L)' 'ADLRYATLDSAQFRRANLKNANLEGAYAFRTNFEGADVEGADFTNVLLDNEMYELLCEIASGVNPETGRATRDTLDCY' A
#
# COMPACT_ATOMS: atom_id res chain seq x y z
N ALA A 1 8.15 -6.85 2.29
CA ALA A 1 9.26 -5.87 2.12
C ALA A 1 9.10 -4.78 3.16
N ASP A 2 10.19 -4.22 3.68
CA ASP A 2 10.14 -3.09 4.61
C ASP A 2 10.41 -1.78 3.84
N LEU A 3 9.38 -0.95 3.72
CA LEU A 3 9.37 0.34 3.03
C LEU A 3 8.87 1.45 3.96
N ARG A 4 8.95 1.25 5.27
CA ARG A 4 8.48 2.23 6.25
C ARG A 4 9.22 3.56 6.08
N TYR A 5 8.47 4.65 6.09
CA TYR A 5 8.96 6.02 5.93
C TYR A 5 9.76 6.27 4.63
N ALA A 6 9.62 5.40 3.63
CA ALA A 6 10.29 5.55 2.36
C ALA A 6 9.69 6.73 1.57
N THR A 7 10.55 7.41 0.81
CA THR A 7 10.13 8.32 -0.25
C THR A 7 10.03 7.55 -1.55
N LEU A 8 8.81 7.36 -2.04
CA LEU A 8 8.46 6.55 -3.20
C LEU A 8 7.84 7.41 -4.31
N ASP A 9 8.01 8.73 -4.28
CA ASP A 9 7.36 9.62 -5.23
C ASP A 9 7.68 9.23 -6.67
N SER A 10 6.64 9.14 -7.51
CA SER A 10 6.75 8.72 -8.91
C SER A 10 7.31 7.30 -9.14
N ALA A 11 7.46 6.48 -8.11
CA ALA A 11 7.97 5.12 -8.24
C ALA A 11 7.03 4.23 -9.07
N GLN A 12 7.58 3.14 -9.62
CA GLN A 12 6.87 2.21 -10.49
C GLN A 12 6.78 0.83 -9.82
N PHE A 13 5.65 0.52 -9.20
CA PHE A 13 5.32 -0.79 -8.61
C PHE A 13 4.26 -1.55 -9.42
N ARG A 14 4.07 -1.19 -10.70
CA ARG A 14 3.15 -1.89 -11.59
C ARG A 14 3.46 -3.39 -11.63
N ARG A 15 2.48 -4.23 -11.28
CA ARG A 15 2.61 -5.70 -11.16
C ARG A 15 3.68 -6.18 -10.18
N ALA A 16 4.11 -5.33 -9.25
CA ALA A 16 5.03 -5.73 -8.20
C ALA A 16 4.36 -6.66 -7.20
N ASN A 17 5.13 -7.55 -6.61
CA ASN A 17 4.71 -8.30 -5.44
C ASN A 17 5.04 -7.47 -4.18
N LEU A 18 4.02 -6.88 -3.58
CA LEU A 18 4.08 -6.16 -2.30
C LEU A 18 3.32 -6.92 -1.20
N LYS A 19 3.11 -8.23 -1.39
CA LYS A 19 2.46 -9.08 -0.39
C LYS A 19 3.18 -8.96 0.95
N ASN A 20 2.42 -8.72 2.01
CA ASN A 20 2.92 -8.51 3.37
C ASN A 20 3.93 -7.36 3.53
N ALA A 21 4.03 -6.44 2.56
CA ALA A 21 4.93 -5.30 2.69
C ALA A 21 4.44 -4.33 3.76
N ASN A 22 5.37 -3.72 4.49
CA ASN A 22 5.09 -2.67 5.44
C ASN A 22 5.51 -1.33 4.83
N LEU A 23 4.52 -0.49 4.49
CA LEU A 23 4.72 0.84 3.91
C LEU A 23 4.43 1.94 4.94
N GLU A 24 4.34 1.64 6.24
CA GLU A 24 3.91 2.59 7.26
C GLU A 24 4.65 3.94 7.15
N GLY A 25 3.88 5.01 7.01
CA GLY A 25 4.40 6.38 6.91
C GLY A 25 5.13 6.72 5.60
N ALA A 26 5.06 5.88 4.56
CA ALA A 26 5.70 6.18 3.28
C ALA A 26 5.03 7.34 2.54
N TYR A 27 5.84 8.10 1.79
CA TYR A 27 5.36 9.09 0.84
C TYR A 27 5.28 8.47 -0.55
N ALA A 28 4.06 8.12 -0.99
CA ALA A 28 3.82 7.36 -2.22
C ALA A 28 2.98 8.14 -3.25
N PHE A 29 3.07 9.47 -3.23
CA PHE A 29 2.36 10.33 -4.19
C PHE A 29 2.83 10.06 -5.64
N ARG A 30 1.89 9.95 -6.60
CA ARG A 30 2.14 9.60 -8.01
C ARG A 30 2.85 8.25 -8.23
N THR A 31 2.78 7.35 -7.26
CA THR A 31 3.36 6.00 -7.38
C THR A 31 2.43 5.10 -8.18
N ASN A 32 2.93 4.36 -9.17
CA ASN A 32 2.08 3.45 -9.92
C ASN A 32 1.99 2.07 -9.23
N PHE A 33 0.82 1.73 -8.69
CA PHE A 33 0.51 0.43 -8.08
C PHE A 33 -0.34 -0.50 -8.98
N GLU A 34 -0.54 -0.17 -10.26
CA GLU A 34 -1.43 -0.94 -11.15
C GLU A 34 -1.07 -2.44 -11.20
N GLY A 35 -2.03 -3.27 -10.78
CA GLY A 35 -1.89 -4.72 -10.78
C GLY A 35 -0.86 -5.26 -9.79
N ALA A 36 -0.40 -4.44 -8.84
CA ALA A 36 0.43 -4.92 -7.74
C ALA A 36 -0.35 -5.89 -6.86
N ASP A 37 0.33 -6.92 -6.35
CA ASP A 37 -0.21 -7.76 -5.29
C ASP A 37 0.05 -7.07 -3.94
N VAL A 38 -1.01 -6.61 -3.30
CA VAL A 38 -0.98 -5.90 -2.01
C VAL A 38 -1.67 -6.68 -0.90
N GLU A 39 -1.86 -7.99 -1.07
CA GLU A 39 -2.45 -8.84 -0.03
C GLU A 39 -1.60 -8.74 1.26
N GLY A 40 -2.25 -8.41 2.38
CA GLY A 40 -1.58 -8.22 3.67
C GLY A 40 -0.58 -7.05 3.72
N ALA A 41 -0.55 -6.14 2.74
CA ALA A 41 0.28 -4.95 2.84
C ALA A 41 -0.25 -3.98 3.91
N ASP A 42 0.64 -3.25 4.57
CA ASP A 42 0.28 -2.26 5.58
C ASP A 42 0.52 -0.84 5.05
N PHE A 43 -0.57 -0.09 4.86
CA PHE A 43 -0.55 1.28 4.34
C PHE A 43 -0.82 2.34 5.41
N THR A 44 -0.62 2.00 6.68
CA THR A 44 -0.87 2.93 7.80
C THR A 44 -0.12 4.24 7.59
N ASN A 45 -0.85 5.36 7.57
CA ASN A 45 -0.29 6.70 7.36
C ASN A 45 0.49 6.89 6.03
N VAL A 46 0.19 6.12 4.99
CA VAL A 46 0.79 6.33 3.66
C VAL A 46 0.12 7.52 2.97
N LEU A 47 0.94 8.40 2.40
CA LEU A 47 0.46 9.52 1.59
C LEU A 47 0.29 9.08 0.13
N LEU A 48 -0.96 8.88 -0.27
CA LEU A 48 -1.39 8.49 -1.62
C LEU A 48 -2.08 9.65 -2.35
N ASP A 49 -2.13 9.57 -3.68
CA ASP A 49 -3.10 10.36 -4.45
C ASP A 49 -4.45 9.63 -4.54
N ASN A 50 -5.51 10.37 -4.90
CA ASN A 50 -6.88 9.82 -4.92
C ASN A 50 -7.02 8.64 -5.88
N GLU A 51 -6.33 8.69 -7.03
CA GLU A 51 -6.41 7.64 -8.05
C GLU A 51 -5.85 6.31 -7.51
N MET A 52 -4.68 6.35 -6.86
CA MET A 52 -4.08 5.14 -6.28
C MET A 52 -4.83 4.68 -5.03
N TYR A 53 -5.37 5.60 -4.23
CA TYR A 53 -6.24 5.25 -3.11
C TYR A 53 -7.44 4.41 -3.58
N GLU A 54 -8.18 4.88 -4.59
CA GLU A 54 -9.33 4.17 -5.14
C GLU A 54 -8.94 2.78 -5.67
N LEU A 55 -7.86 2.72 -6.47
CA LEU A 55 -7.33 1.46 -7.00
C LEU A 55 -6.98 0.47 -5.88
N LEU A 56 -6.26 0.92 -4.85
CA LEU A 56 -5.82 0.07 -3.75
C LEU A 56 -7.02 -0.42 -2.94
N CYS A 57 -8.03 0.41 -2.71
CA CYS A 57 -9.24 0.00 -2.00
C CYS A 57 -10.06 -1.08 -2.74
N GLU A 58 -10.01 -1.12 -4.08
CA GLU A 58 -10.66 -2.19 -4.85
C GLU A 58 -9.96 -3.55 -4.68
N ILE A 59 -8.63 -3.56 -4.55
CA ILE A 59 -7.83 -4.80 -4.52
C ILE A 59 -7.35 -5.21 -3.12
N ALA A 60 -7.47 -4.32 -2.14
CA ALA A 60 -6.96 -4.54 -0.79
C ALA A 60 -7.68 -5.71 -0.09
N SER A 61 -6.87 -6.65 0.40
CA SER A 61 -7.30 -7.82 1.15
C SER A 61 -6.20 -8.31 2.09
N GLY A 62 -6.54 -9.21 3.00
CA GLY A 62 -5.59 -9.83 3.93
C GLY A 62 -5.26 -9.00 5.17
N VAL A 63 -4.37 -9.56 5.98
CA VAL A 63 -3.88 -8.99 7.24
C VAL A 63 -2.37 -9.08 7.22
N ASN A 64 -1.68 -7.98 7.51
CA ASN A 64 -0.23 -7.98 7.56
C ASN A 64 0.25 -8.89 8.72
N PRO A 65 1.09 -9.90 8.46
CA PRO A 65 1.51 -10.86 9.49
C PRO A 65 2.46 -10.27 10.53
N GLU A 66 3.10 -9.13 10.27
CA GLU A 66 4.02 -8.47 11.19
C GLU A 66 3.27 -7.50 12.12
N THR A 67 2.31 -6.75 11.58
CA THR A 67 1.59 -5.70 12.34
C THR A 67 0.22 -6.14 12.85
N GLY A 68 -0.35 -7.20 12.27
CA GLY A 68 -1.70 -7.68 12.60
C GLY A 68 -2.83 -6.79 12.10
N ARG A 69 -2.54 -5.76 11.30
CA ARG A 69 -3.55 -4.82 10.76
C ARG A 69 -4.10 -5.32 9.42
N ALA A 70 -5.40 -5.17 9.20
CA ALA A 70 -6.02 -5.52 7.92
C ALA A 70 -5.68 -4.47 6.86
N THR A 71 -5.27 -4.90 5.66
CA THR A 71 -4.83 -4.00 4.58
C THR A 71 -5.86 -2.90 4.29
N ARG A 72 -7.15 -3.28 4.20
CA ARG A 72 -8.27 -2.36 3.93
C ARG A 72 -8.45 -1.31 5.01
N ASP A 73 -8.28 -1.71 6.28
CA ASP A 73 -8.41 -0.81 7.42
C ASP A 73 -7.24 0.19 7.44
N THR A 74 -6.03 -0.24 7.09
CA THR A 74 -4.86 0.66 7.02
C THR A 74 -4.94 1.69 5.90
N LEU A 75 -5.80 1.45 4.91
CA LEU A 75 -6.10 2.37 3.82
C LEU A 75 -7.31 3.26 4.14
N ASP A 76 -8.03 3.04 5.24
CA ASP A 76 -9.32 3.72 5.53
C ASP A 76 -10.36 3.56 4.39
N CYS A 77 -10.42 2.38 3.76
CA CYS A 77 -11.38 2.11 2.69
C CYS A 77 -12.81 2.01 3.23
N TYR A 78 -13.63 3.03 2.97
CA TYR A 78 -15.08 3.07 3.30
C TYR A 78 -15.98 2.77 2.10
#